data_AF-A0A328NG54-F1
#
_entry.id   AF-A0A328NG54-F1
#
_cell.length_a   1.000
_cell.length_b   1.000
_cell.length_c   1.000
_cell.angle_alpha   90.00
_cell.angle_beta   90.00
_cell.angle_gamma   90.00
#
_symmetry.space_group_name_H-M   'P 1'
#
loop_
_entity.id
_entity.type
_entity.pdbx_description
1 polymer ?
#
loop_
_entity_poly.entity_id
_entity_poly.type
_entity_poly.pdbx_seq_one_letter_code
_entity_poly.pdbx_strand_id
1 'polypeptide(L)'
;MSEPTRAVALAALTELWAQGCPIASPDDRDRLVDIGLRRWHSFHRRHPRNRQPSQEARIRDLVRGLIEAVEPKPRLVGPLVKDYECVAEAIAAAAASPLRQP
;
A
#
# COMPACT_ATOMS: atom_id res chain seq x y z
N MET A 1 2.66 5.76 -14.30
CA MET A 1 2.14 4.50 -13.73
C MET A 1 1.19 3.93 -14.76
N SER A 2 1.13 2.61 -14.97
CA SER A 2 0.10 2.06 -15.84
C SER A 2 -1.26 2.24 -15.14
N GLU A 3 -2.17 2.94 -15.80
CA GLU A 3 -3.59 3.04 -15.42
C GLU A 3 -4.19 1.73 -14.88
N PRO A 4 -3.91 0.55 -15.48
CA PRO A 4 -4.42 -0.71 -14.97
C PRO A 4 -3.94 -1.13 -13.57
N THR A 5 -2.70 -0.82 -13.15
CA THR A 5 -2.23 -1.16 -11.79
C THR A 5 -2.97 -0.33 -10.73
N ARG A 6 -3.24 0.94 -11.03
CA ARG A 6 -4.00 1.83 -10.14
C ARG A 6 -5.43 1.33 -9.97
N ALA A 7 -6.09 0.96 -11.06
CA ALA A 7 -7.45 0.40 -11.04
C ALA A 7 -7.56 -0.89 -10.21
N VAL A 8 -6.59 -1.81 -10.36
CA VAL A 8 -6.56 -3.05 -9.55
C VAL A 8 -6.38 -2.74 -8.06
N ALA A 9 -5.50 -1.80 -7.70
CA ALA A 9 -5.32 -1.41 -6.30
C ALA A 9 -6.58 -0.76 -5.71
N LEU A 10 -7.28 0.09 -6.47
CA LEU A 10 -8.55 0.70 -6.05
C LEU A 10 -9.64 -0.36 -5.83
N ALA A 11 -9.75 -1.33 -6.73
CA ALA A 11 -10.70 -2.43 -6.59
C ALA A 11 -10.41 -3.24 -5.31
N ALA A 12 -9.13 -3.57 -5.06
CA ALA A 12 -8.73 -4.31 -3.87
C ALA A 12 -9.04 -3.54 -2.57
N LEU A 13 -8.78 -2.23 -2.52
CA LEU A 13 -9.14 -1.42 -1.34
C LEU A 13 -10.66 -1.30 -1.16
N THR A 14 -11.42 -1.29 -2.25
CA THR A 14 -12.90 -1.30 -2.19
C THR A 14 -13.42 -2.57 -1.54
N GLU A 15 -12.81 -3.71 -1.87
CA GLU A 15 -13.14 -4.99 -1.26
C GLU A 15 -12.74 -5.03 0.22
N LEU A 16 -11.55 -4.54 0.59
CA LEU A 16 -11.14 -4.43 2.00
C LEU A 16 -12.11 -3.58 2.82
N TRP A 17 -12.58 -2.46 2.27
CA TRP A 17 -13.59 -1.64 2.93
C TRP A 17 -14.90 -2.41 3.13
N ALA A 18 -15.38 -3.13 2.12
CA ALA A 18 -16.57 -3.96 2.22
C ALA A 18 -16.44 -5.08 3.27
N GLN A 19 -15.21 -5.53 3.54
CA GLN A 19 -14.89 -6.51 4.59
C GLN A 19 -14.69 -5.87 5.98
N GLY A 20 -14.80 -4.55 6.09
CA GLY A 20 -14.75 -3.82 7.37
C GLY A 20 -13.38 -3.26 7.75
N CYS A 21 -12.40 -3.22 6.83
CA CYS A 21 -11.12 -2.54 7.08
C CYS A 21 -11.33 -1.02 7.13
N PRO A 22 -11.16 -0.35 8.29
CA PRO A 22 -11.47 1.07 8.43
C PRO A 22 -10.50 1.97 7.67
N ILE A 23 -9.26 1.50 7.46
CA ILE A 23 -8.21 2.28 6.77
C ILE A 23 -8.50 2.40 5.28
N ALA A 24 -9.17 1.43 4.66
CA ALA A 24 -9.51 1.47 3.24
C ALA A 24 -10.73 2.38 2.92
N SER A 25 -10.99 3.40 3.76
CA SER A 25 -12.16 4.27 3.67
C SER A 25 -12.33 4.88 2.27
N PRO A 26 -13.57 5.06 1.78
CA PRO A 26 -13.81 5.69 0.48
C PRO A 26 -13.19 7.08 0.34
N ASP A 27 -13.10 7.83 1.44
CA ASP A 27 -12.60 9.21 1.45
C ASP A 27 -11.07 9.26 1.26
N ASP A 28 -10.34 8.27 1.78
CA ASP A 28 -8.88 8.21 1.72
C ASP A 28 -8.35 7.23 0.67
N ARG A 29 -9.21 6.40 0.06
CA ARG A 29 -8.83 5.29 -0.83
C ARG A 29 -7.91 5.72 -1.97
N ASP A 30 -8.29 6.74 -2.74
CA ASP A 30 -7.50 7.21 -3.87
C ASP A 30 -6.11 7.71 -3.42
N ARG A 31 -6.09 8.45 -2.31
CA ARG A 31 -4.86 8.96 -1.70
C ARG A 31 -3.95 7.82 -1.22
N LEU A 32 -4.51 6.79 -0.58
CA LEU A 32 -3.79 5.61 -0.11
C LEU A 32 -3.14 4.84 -1.27
N VAL A 33 -3.87 4.62 -2.36
CA VAL A 33 -3.34 3.97 -3.56
C VAL A 33 -2.20 4.78 -4.16
N ASP A 34 -2.39 6.09 -4.35
CA ASP A 34 -1.39 6.93 -5.00
C ASP A 34 -0.09 7.05 -4.18
N ILE A 35 -0.21 7.18 -2.86
CA ILE A 35 0.94 7.16 -1.94
C ILE A 35 1.60 5.78 -1.96
N GLY A 36 0.81 4.72 -1.87
CA GLY A 36 1.31 3.37 -1.73
C GLY A 36 2.07 2.90 -2.98
N LEU A 37 1.51 3.10 -4.17
CA LEU A 37 2.16 2.77 -5.44
C LEU A 37 3.46 3.57 -5.62
N ARG A 38 3.43 4.88 -5.35
CA ARG A 38 4.63 5.72 -5.43
C ARG A 38 5.73 5.21 -4.51
N ARG A 39 5.37 4.86 -3.28
CA ARG A 39 6.32 4.37 -2.27
C ARG A 39 6.88 2.99 -2.64
N TRP A 40 6.04 2.10 -3.14
CA TRP A 40 6.40 0.76 -3.62
C TRP A 40 7.45 0.80 -4.74
N HIS A 41 7.25 1.66 -5.74
CA HIS A 41 8.19 1.83 -6.85
C HIS A 41 9.47 2.57 -6.45
N SER A 42 9.40 3.42 -5.43
CA SER A 42 10.57 4.16 -4.93
C SER A 42 11.40 3.40 -3.90
N PHE A 43 11.13 2.10 -3.69
CA PHE A 43 11.80 1.31 -2.64
C PHE A 43 13.33 1.29 -2.81
N HIS A 44 13.84 0.89 -3.97
CA HIS A 44 15.29 0.78 -4.19
C HIS A 44 16.02 2.12 -4.11
N ARG A 45 15.35 3.23 -4.46
CA ARG A 45 15.89 4.58 -4.30
C ARG A 45 16.07 4.93 -2.81
N ARG A 46 15.16 4.47 -1.94
CA ARG A 46 15.22 4.73 -0.49
C ARG A 46 16.11 3.74 0.26
N HIS A 47 16.30 2.54 -0.30
CA HIS A 47 17.11 1.48 0.28
C HIS A 47 18.24 1.04 -0.66
N PRO A 48 19.17 1.92 -1.04
CA PRO A 48 20.20 1.62 -2.06
C PRO A 48 21.17 0.52 -1.65
N ARG A 49 21.30 0.24 -0.34
CA ARG A 49 22.14 -0.84 0.19
C ARG A 49 21.45 -2.20 0.17
N ASN A 50 20.12 -2.23 -0.01
CA ASN A 50 19.35 -3.45 -0.04
C ASN A 50 19.12 -3.91 -1.49
N ARG A 51 20.06 -4.74 -1.99
CA ARG A 51 20.07 -5.20 -3.38
C ARG A 51 18.98 -6.24 -3.69
N GLN A 52 18.56 -7.00 -2.69
CA GLN A 52 17.54 -8.04 -2.82
C GLN A 52 16.58 -7.99 -1.62
N PRO A 53 15.68 -7.01 -1.58
CA PRO A 53 14.73 -6.90 -0.48
C PRO A 53 13.73 -8.06 -0.51
N SER A 54 13.46 -8.66 0.65
CA SER A 54 12.32 -9.57 0.77
C SER A 54 11.01 -8.82 0.55
N GLN A 55 9.99 -9.54 0.10
CA GLN A 55 8.64 -8.98 -0.06
C GLN A 55 8.13 -8.37 1.26
N GLU A 56 8.35 -9.07 2.38
CA GLU A 56 8.00 -8.60 3.72
C GLU A 56 8.71 -7.28 4.08
N ALA A 57 9.98 -7.11 3.71
CA ALA A 57 10.70 -5.85 3.95
C ALA A 57 10.09 -4.69 3.14
N ARG A 58 9.62 -4.95 1.92
CA ARG A 58 8.93 -3.95 1.10
C ARG A 58 7.54 -3.62 1.64
N ILE A 59 6.80 -4.61 2.12
CA ILE A 59 5.49 -4.41 2.78
C ILE A 59 5.65 -3.58 4.05
N ARG A 60 6.58 -3.93 4.95
CA ARG A 60 6.84 -3.16 6.18
C ARG A 60 7.22 -1.71 5.90
N ASP A 61 8.00 -1.49 4.86
CA ASP A 61 8.38 -0.15 4.41
C ASP A 61 7.19 0.65 3.84
N LEU A 62 6.28 -0.03 3.14
CA LEU A 62 5.04 0.53 2.63
C LEU A 62 4.07 0.89 3.75
N VAL A 63 3.83 -0.03 4.70
CA VAL A 63 3.03 0.20 5.93
C VAL A 63 3.49 1.45 6.64
N ARG A 64 4.81 1.56 6.90
CA ARG A 64 5.39 2.73 7.55
C ARG A 64 5.05 4.02 6.81
N GLY A 65 5.04 3.99 5.48
CA GLY A 65 4.75 5.18 4.70
C GLY A 65 3.30 5.57 4.60
N LEU A 66 2.40 4.59 4.61
CA LEU A 66 0.97 4.89 4.68
C LEU A 66 0.67 5.56 6.02
N ILE A 67 1.18 4.98 7.12
CA ILE A 67 1.06 5.55 8.46
C ILE A 67 1.66 6.96 8.53
N GLU A 68 2.90 7.15 8.08
CA GLU A 68 3.56 8.47 8.08
C GLU A 68 2.80 9.54 7.27
N ALA A 69 2.05 9.12 6.25
CA ALA A 69 1.40 10.05 5.34
C ALA A 69 -0.07 10.34 5.69
N VAL A 70 -0.74 9.44 6.42
CA VAL A 70 -2.16 9.54 6.75
C VAL A 70 -2.36 9.96 8.21
N GLU A 71 -1.55 9.42 9.12
CA GLU A 71 -1.79 9.60 10.55
C GLU A 71 -1.15 10.88 11.07
N PRO A 72 -1.89 11.74 11.79
CA PRO A 72 -1.33 12.94 12.39
C PRO A 72 -0.33 12.62 13.50
N LYS A 73 -0.46 11.44 14.14
CA LYS A 73 0.45 10.95 15.18
C LYS A 73 0.89 9.51 14.88
N PRO A 74 1.82 9.30 13.93
CA PRO A 74 2.26 7.97 13.49
C PRO A 74 2.68 7.00 14.60
N ARG A 75 3.20 7.53 15.71
CA ARG A 75 3.66 6.75 16.87
C ARG A 75 2.52 6.16 17.72
N LEU A 76 1.27 6.59 17.50
CA LEU A 76 0.11 6.21 18.30
C LEU A 76 -0.85 5.26 17.55
N VAL A 77 -0.49 4.80 16.35
CA VAL A 77 -1.32 3.90 15.52
C VAL A 77 -1.68 2.60 16.24
N GLY A 78 -0.74 2.06 17.04
CA GLY A 78 -1.00 0.88 17.87
C GLY A 78 -1.57 -0.31 17.07
N PRO A 79 -2.67 -0.94 17.52
CA PRO A 79 -3.28 -2.10 16.85
C PRO A 79 -3.70 -1.87 15.39
N LEU A 80 -3.99 -0.62 14.99
CA LEU A 80 -4.40 -0.29 13.61
C LEU A 80 -3.30 -0.58 12.58
N VAL A 81 -2.06 -0.85 13.02
CA VAL A 81 -0.98 -1.28 12.13
C VAL A 81 -1.37 -2.51 11.30
N LYS A 82 -2.25 -3.38 11.83
CA LYS A 82 -2.76 -4.56 11.13
C LYS A 82 -3.64 -4.20 9.95
N ASP A 83 -4.49 -3.19 10.08
CA ASP A 83 -5.27 -2.69 8.96
C ASP A 83 -4.38 -2.04 7.89
N TYR A 84 -3.34 -1.31 8.30
CA TYR A 84 -2.34 -0.79 7.38
C TYR A 84 -1.53 -1.90 6.68
N GLU A 85 -1.25 -3.01 7.36
CA GLU A 85 -0.64 -4.21 6.75
C GLU A 85 -1.54 -4.78 5.65
N CYS A 86 -2.84 -4.98 5.91
CA CYS A 86 -3.81 -5.44 4.90
C CYS A 86 -3.85 -4.52 3.67
N VAL A 87 -3.90 -3.20 3.88
CA VAL A 87 -3.89 -2.21 2.78
C VAL A 87 -2.58 -2.26 2.01
N ALA A 88 -1.44 -2.37 2.69
CA ALA A 88 -0.13 -2.46 2.05
C ALA A 88 0.03 -3.75 1.22
N GLU A 89 -0.49 -4.87 1.70
CA GLU A 89 -0.49 -6.15 0.99
C GLU A 89 -1.32 -6.08 -0.29
N ALA A 90 -2.53 -5.50 -0.24
CA ALA A 90 -3.37 -5.30 -1.41
C ALA A 90 -2.69 -4.44 -2.49
N ILE A 91 -2.06 -3.33 -2.09
CA ILE A 91 -1.30 -2.45 -2.99
C ILE A 91 -0.08 -3.18 -3.57
N ALA A 92 0.65 -3.92 -2.74
CA ALA A 92 1.82 -4.69 -3.17
C ALA A 92 1.44 -5.78 -4.18
N ALA A 93 0.33 -6.49 -3.95
CA ALA A 93 -0.20 -7.50 -4.85
C ALA A 93 -0.60 -6.89 -6.21
N ALA A 94 -1.33 -5.77 -6.21
CA ALA A 94 -1.69 -5.05 -7.42
C ALA A 94 -0.45 -4.61 -8.22
N ALA A 95 0.59 -4.15 -7.53
CA ALA A 95 1.83 -3.69 -8.15
C ALA A 95 2.78 -4.82 -8.59
N ALA A 96 2.65 -6.02 -8.04
CA ALA A 96 3.41 -7.21 -8.43
C ALA A 96 2.71 -8.03 -9.51
N SER A 97 1.41 -7.84 -9.70
CA SER A 97 0.62 -8.60 -10.67
C SER A 97 1.07 -8.27 -12.10
N PRO A 98 1.51 -9.26 -12.90
CA PRO A 98 1.67 -9.07 -14.33
C PRO A 98 0.27 -8.90 -14.89
N LEU A 99 -0.09 -7.69 -15.29
CA LEU A 99 -1.35 -7.44 -15.97
C LEU A 99 -1.43 -8.35 -17.20
N ARG A 100 -2.19 -9.45 -17.11
CA ARG A 100 -2.70 -10.14 -18.30
C ARG A 100 -3.66 -9.15 -18.95
N GLN A 101 -3.17 -8.48 -19.98
CA GLN A 101 -4.07 -7.85 -20.95
C GLN A 101 -4.87 -8.99 -21.62
N PRO A 102 -6.20 -8.85 -21.76
CA PRO A 102 -6.96 -9.74 -22.63
C PRO A 102 -6.51 -9.62 -24.09
#